data_AF-A0A941HRE7-F1
#
_entry.id   AF-A0A941HRE7-F1
#
_cell.length_a   1.000
_cell.length_b   1.000
_cell.length_c   1.000
_cell.angle_alpha   90.00
_cell.angle_beta   90.00
_cell.angle_gamma   90.00
#
_symmetry.space_group_name_H-M   'P 1'
#
loop_
_entity.id
_entity.type
_entity.pdbx_description
1 polymer ?
#
loop_
_entity_poly.entity_id
_entity_poly.type
_entity_poly.pdbx_seq_one_letter_code
_entity_poly.pdbx_strand_id
1 'polypeptide(L)'
;KTIKRKITDLDRMKIEEQKKAVRSGYDMDIIPSDLATYGGEAKKLLQDLQSHNERMFLVTFLIMNTADGKQQLDNNIFQAQGIAQKYNCQLVRLDFQQESGLNSSLPLGHNQIEIQRGLTTSSTAIFVPFTTQELFQREGEPLYYGLNALSNNLIMVDRKALKNPNGLILGTPGSGKSFSAKREIANAFLITQDDITICDPEGEYYPLV
;
A
#
# COMPACT_ATOMS: atom_id res chain seq x y z
N LYS A 1 1.65 6.81 26.61
CA LYS A 1 1.44 6.38 28.02
C LYS A 1 0.67 5.06 28.10
N THR A 2 -0.36 4.84 27.26
CA THR A 2 -1.22 3.64 27.28
C THR A 2 -0.50 2.31 26.96
N ILE A 3 0.39 2.28 25.96
CA ILE A 3 1.11 1.04 25.56
C ILE A 3 2.07 0.56 26.67
N LYS A 4 2.85 1.47 27.27
CA LYS A 4 3.74 1.13 28.40
C LYS A 4 2.97 0.49 29.56
N ARG A 5 1.81 1.06 29.93
CA ARG A 5 0.93 0.49 30.97
C ARG A 5 0.45 -0.91 30.58
N LYS A 6 0.03 -1.10 29.33
CA LYS A 6 -0.44 -2.41 28.85
C LYS A 6 0.65 -3.48 28.83
N ILE A 7 1.91 -3.09 28.55
CA ILE A 7 3.07 -3.97 28.69
C ILE A 7 3.31 -4.33 30.16
N THR A 8 3.22 -3.37 31.08
CA THR A 8 3.32 -3.64 32.52
C THR A 8 2.23 -4.60 32.99
N ASP A 9 0.99 -4.45 32.49
CA ASP A 9 -0.10 -5.36 32.80
C ASP A 9 0.16 -6.78 32.25
N LEU A 10 0.70 -6.89 31.03
CA LEU A 10 1.11 -8.17 30.43
C LEU A 10 2.26 -8.86 31.18
N ASP A 11 3.29 -8.10 31.57
CA ASP A 11 4.39 -8.61 32.37
C ASP A 11 3.88 -9.07 33.76
N ARG A 12 2.90 -8.38 34.34
CA ARG A 12 2.24 -8.81 35.59
C ARG A 12 1.47 -10.12 35.41
N MET A 13 0.68 -10.26 34.35
CA MET A 13 -0.03 -11.51 34.05
C MET A 13 0.94 -12.68 33.84
N LYS A 14 2.06 -12.44 33.15
CA LYS A 14 3.12 -13.44 32.97
C LYS A 14 3.68 -13.91 34.31
N ILE A 15 3.96 -12.98 35.23
CA ILE A 15 4.45 -13.30 36.58
C ILE A 15 3.39 -14.07 37.39
N GLU A 16 2.12 -13.71 37.28
CA GLU A 16 1.02 -14.39 37.98
C GLU A 16 0.86 -15.85 37.49
N GLU A 17 0.91 -16.09 36.18
CA GLU A 17 0.90 -17.45 35.62
C GLU A 17 2.15 -18.25 35.99
N GLN A 18 3.35 -17.65 35.96
CA GLN A 18 4.56 -18.32 36.44
C GLN A 18 4.48 -18.70 37.92
N LYS A 19 3.93 -17.83 38.78
CA LYS A 19 3.69 -18.15 40.20
C LYS A 19 2.64 -19.25 40.39
N LYS A 20 1.69 -19.40 39.47
CA LYS A 20 0.71 -20.48 39.49
C LYS A 20 1.35 -21.79 39.05
N ALA A 21 2.19 -21.78 38.02
CA ALA A 21 2.98 -22.92 37.57
C ALA A 21 3.84 -23.51 38.70
N VAL A 22 4.56 -22.66 39.44
CA VAL A 22 5.35 -23.06 40.62
C VAL A 22 4.48 -23.72 41.68
N ARG A 23 3.28 -23.18 41.95
CA ARG A 23 2.36 -23.74 42.95
C ARG A 23 1.73 -25.06 42.52
N SER A 24 1.53 -25.25 41.23
CA SER A 24 0.91 -26.44 40.65
C SER A 24 1.92 -27.51 40.21
N GLY A 25 3.23 -27.24 40.31
CA GLY A 25 4.29 -28.21 40.05
C GLY A 25 4.54 -28.52 38.56
N TYR A 26 4.08 -27.67 37.64
CA TYR A 26 4.40 -27.76 36.21
C TYR A 26 5.42 -26.69 35.80
N ASP A 27 6.03 -26.89 34.64
CA ASP A 27 7.12 -26.06 34.13
C ASP A 27 6.72 -24.58 33.98
N MET A 28 7.57 -23.69 34.49
CA MET A 28 7.40 -22.23 34.44
C MET A 28 7.49 -21.66 33.03
N ASP A 29 8.09 -22.41 32.11
CA ASP A 29 8.22 -22.02 30.71
C ASP A 29 6.93 -22.27 29.91
N ILE A 30 5.96 -23.00 30.49
CA ILE A 30 4.62 -23.20 29.92
C ILE A 30 3.79 -21.95 30.20
N ILE A 31 4.03 -20.92 29.39
CA ILE A 31 3.20 -19.70 29.34
C ILE A 31 2.14 -19.91 28.25
N PRO A 32 0.88 -19.49 28.46
CA PRO A 32 -0.12 -19.52 27.40
C PRO A 32 0.41 -18.86 26.12
N SER A 33 0.29 -19.55 24.99
CA SER A 33 0.80 -19.09 23.68
C SER A 33 0.32 -17.68 23.33
N ASP A 34 -0.92 -17.37 23.70
CA ASP A 34 -1.54 -16.07 23.49
C ASP A 34 -0.79 -14.97 24.26
N LEU A 35 -0.49 -15.21 25.54
CA LEU A 35 0.19 -14.24 26.40
C LEU A 35 1.63 -13.96 25.91
N ALA A 36 2.33 -15.00 25.44
CA ALA A 36 3.65 -14.86 24.84
C ALA A 36 3.61 -14.04 23.54
N THR A 37 2.64 -14.33 22.66
CA THR A 37 2.46 -13.65 21.37
C THR A 37 2.09 -12.18 21.56
N TYR A 38 1.05 -11.89 22.35
CA TYR A 38 0.62 -10.51 22.64
C TYR A 38 1.72 -9.70 23.33
N GLY A 39 2.47 -10.33 24.25
CA GLY A 39 3.61 -9.69 24.90
C GLY A 39 4.73 -9.32 23.92
N GLY A 40 5.05 -10.22 22.99
CA GLY A 40 6.04 -9.98 21.94
C GLY A 40 5.61 -8.86 20.98
N GLU A 41 4.38 -8.91 20.49
CA GLU A 41 3.85 -7.90 19.57
C GLU A 41 3.74 -6.51 20.23
N ALA A 42 3.29 -6.44 21.48
CA ALA A 42 3.21 -5.18 22.20
C ALA A 42 4.60 -4.55 22.41
N LYS A 43 5.63 -5.37 22.69
CA LYS A 43 7.02 -4.90 22.82
C LYS A 43 7.58 -4.43 21.49
N LYS A 44 7.31 -5.16 20.41
CA LYS A 44 7.69 -4.76 19.04
C LYS A 44 7.04 -3.43 18.65
N LEU A 45 5.72 -3.28 18.87
CA LEU A 45 5.01 -2.03 18.62
C LEU A 45 5.59 -0.87 19.45
N LEU A 46 5.91 -1.10 20.72
CA LEU A 46 6.57 -0.06 21.54
C LEU A 46 7.94 0.30 20.98
N GLN A 47 8.72 -0.69 20.56
CA GLN A 47 10.02 -0.47 19.93
C GLN A 47 9.86 0.37 18.67
N ASP A 48 8.95 0.02 17.76
CA ASP A 48 8.72 0.78 16.52
C ASP A 48 8.35 2.25 16.79
N LEU A 49 7.52 2.50 17.78
CA LEU A 49 7.17 3.86 18.21
C LEU A 49 8.34 4.63 18.84
N GLN A 50 9.33 3.94 19.44
CA GLN A 50 10.47 4.58 20.09
C GLN A 50 11.70 4.71 19.19
N SER A 51 11.99 3.70 18.37
CA SER A 51 13.21 3.61 17.56
C SER A 51 13.00 4.01 16.10
N HIS A 52 11.81 3.83 15.54
CA HIS A 52 11.52 4.11 14.12
C HIS A 52 10.79 5.43 13.89
N ASN A 53 10.73 6.30 14.93
CA ASN A 53 10.01 7.58 14.90
C ASN A 53 8.55 7.45 14.42
N GLU A 54 7.93 6.30 14.67
CA GLU A 54 6.53 6.08 14.35
C GLU A 54 5.61 6.75 15.37
N ARG A 55 4.45 7.20 14.89
CA ARG A 55 3.33 7.65 15.71
C ARG A 55 2.15 6.69 15.59
N MET A 56 1.37 6.60 16.66
CA MET A 56 0.08 5.91 16.66
C MET A 56 -1.01 6.88 16.21
N PHE A 57 -1.83 6.42 15.26
CA PHE A 57 -3.03 7.10 14.78
C PHE A 57 -4.27 6.28 15.12
N LEU A 58 -5.37 6.97 15.40
CA LEU A 58 -6.70 6.37 15.46
C LEU A 58 -7.34 6.55 14.10
N VAL A 59 -7.62 5.44 13.43
CA VAL A 59 -8.12 5.42 12.06
C VAL A 59 -9.48 4.74 12.03
N THR A 60 -10.40 5.29 11.24
CA THR A 60 -11.68 4.68 10.90
C THR A 60 -11.63 4.28 9.43
N PHE A 61 -11.90 3.01 9.16
CA PHE A 61 -11.87 2.45 7.80
C PHE A 61 -13.29 2.14 7.36
N LEU A 62 -13.76 2.81 6.31
CA LEU A 62 -15.10 2.67 5.76
C LEU A 62 -15.02 2.14 4.34
N ILE A 63 -15.84 1.12 4.05
CA ILE A 63 -16.03 0.60 2.71
C ILE A 63 -17.45 0.99 2.30
N MET A 64 -17.57 1.84 1.27
CA MET A 64 -18.85 2.22 0.71
C MET A 64 -19.12 1.35 -0.53
N ASN A 65 -20.05 0.41 -0.41
CA ASN A 65 -20.53 -0.38 -1.56
C ASN A 65 -21.71 0.33 -2.22
N THR A 66 -21.67 0.45 -3.55
CA THR A 66 -22.76 0.99 -4.37
C THR A 66 -23.18 -0.04 -5.42
N ALA A 67 -24.44 0.02 -5.86
CA ALA A 67 -24.98 -0.77 -6.96
C ALA A 67 -26.31 -0.16 -7.44
N ASP A 68 -26.72 -0.47 -8.68
CA ASP A 68 -27.97 0.04 -9.26
C ASP A 68 -29.22 -0.68 -8.75
N GLY A 69 -29.05 -1.85 -8.12
CA GLY A 69 -30.14 -2.64 -7.56
C GLY A 69 -29.79 -3.30 -6.22
N LYS A 70 -30.80 -3.50 -5.39
CA LYS A 70 -30.65 -4.07 -4.03
C LYS A 70 -29.97 -5.45 -4.05
N GLN A 71 -30.37 -6.33 -4.96
CA GLN A 71 -29.77 -7.67 -5.06
C GLN A 71 -28.28 -7.62 -5.42
N GLN A 72 -27.89 -6.69 -6.30
CA GLN A 72 -26.49 -6.50 -6.65
C GLN A 72 -25.71 -5.88 -5.48
N LEU A 73 -26.31 -4.95 -4.73
CA LEU A 73 -25.69 -4.39 -3.53
C LEU A 73 -25.43 -5.47 -2.48
N ASP A 74 -26.40 -6.33 -2.21
CA ASP A 74 -26.26 -7.44 -1.24
C ASP A 74 -25.13 -8.40 -1.66
N ASN A 75 -25.03 -8.72 -2.96
CA ASN A 75 -23.93 -9.51 -3.51
C ASN A 75 -22.57 -8.81 -3.33
N ASN A 76 -22.48 -7.51 -3.61
CA ASN A 76 -21.25 -6.73 -3.46
C ASN A 76 -20.77 -6.72 -2.00
N ILE A 77 -21.70 -6.55 -1.05
CA ILE A 77 -21.37 -6.58 0.38
C ILE A 77 -20.88 -7.97 0.79
N PHE A 78 -21.55 -9.04 0.33
CA PHE A 78 -21.13 -10.41 0.61
C PHE A 78 -19.72 -10.71 0.07
N GLN A 79 -19.42 -10.27 -1.15
CA GLN A 79 -18.08 -10.41 -1.74
C GLN A 79 -17.02 -9.63 -0.97
N ALA A 80 -17.29 -8.37 -0.62
CA ALA A 80 -16.37 -7.55 0.17
C ALA A 80 -16.07 -8.20 1.53
N GLN A 81 -17.08 -8.75 2.19
CA GLN A 81 -16.93 -9.48 3.45
C GLN A 81 -16.09 -10.76 3.27
N GLY A 82 -16.29 -11.52 2.20
CA GLY A 82 -15.49 -12.71 1.89
C GLY A 82 -14.01 -12.39 1.66
N ILE A 83 -13.71 -11.30 0.94
CA ILE A 83 -12.32 -10.84 0.75
C ILE A 83 -11.70 -10.46 2.09
N ALA A 84 -12.38 -9.67 2.91
CA ALA A 84 -11.87 -9.26 4.21
C ALA A 84 -11.61 -10.46 5.15
N GLN A 85 -12.50 -11.45 5.16
CA GLN A 85 -12.35 -12.67 5.97
C GLN A 85 -11.10 -13.48 5.60
N LYS A 86 -10.70 -13.51 4.33
CA LYS A 86 -9.43 -14.14 3.89
C LYS A 86 -8.21 -13.56 4.62
N TYR A 87 -8.29 -12.30 5.04
CA TYR A 87 -7.24 -11.60 5.79
C TYR A 87 -7.57 -11.45 7.29
N ASN A 88 -8.45 -12.30 7.83
CA ASN A 88 -8.91 -12.25 9.23
C ASN A 88 -9.48 -10.89 9.66
N CYS A 89 -10.00 -10.13 8.69
CA CYS A 89 -10.62 -8.84 8.92
C CYS A 89 -12.13 -9.01 8.95
N GLN A 90 -12.77 -8.56 10.03
CA GLN A 90 -14.22 -8.56 10.15
C GLN A 90 -14.78 -7.19 9.74
N LEU A 91 -15.58 -7.17 8.67
CA LEU A 91 -16.38 -6.00 8.33
C LEU A 91 -17.64 -5.97 9.19
N VAL A 92 -17.97 -4.79 9.72
CA VAL A 92 -19.18 -4.52 10.49
C VAL A 92 -20.09 -3.64 9.65
N ARG A 93 -21.34 -4.06 9.48
CA ARG A 93 -22.35 -3.23 8.81
C ARG A 93 -22.79 -2.11 9.74
N LEU A 94 -22.90 -0.90 9.20
CA LEU A 94 -23.39 0.28 9.91
C LEU A 94 -24.94 0.34 9.85
N ASP A 95 -25.58 -0.69 10.41
CA ASP A 95 -27.04 -0.76 10.44
C ASP A 95 -27.60 0.39 11.29
N PHE A 96 -28.62 1.06 10.77
CA PHE A 96 -29.24 2.27 11.34
C PHE A 96 -28.31 3.50 11.45
N GLN A 97 -27.10 3.42 10.88
CA GLN A 97 -26.15 4.53 10.81
C GLN A 97 -25.73 4.80 9.36
N GLN A 98 -26.59 4.52 8.39
CA GLN A 98 -26.25 4.59 6.96
C GLN A 98 -25.92 6.03 6.53
N GLU A 99 -26.68 7.02 7.00
CA GLU A 99 -26.43 8.44 6.72
C GLU A 99 -25.08 8.89 7.30
N SER A 100 -24.82 8.56 8.58
CA SER A 100 -23.53 8.87 9.21
C SER A 100 -22.37 8.15 8.54
N GLY A 101 -22.56 6.90 8.12
CA GLY A 101 -21.57 6.13 7.37
C GLY A 101 -21.26 6.75 6.02
N LEU A 102 -22.28 7.21 5.28
CA LEU A 102 -22.13 7.92 4.02
C LEU A 102 -21.40 9.25 4.23
N ASN A 103 -21.87 10.10 5.15
CA ASN A 103 -21.23 11.39 5.41
C ASN A 103 -19.75 11.24 5.79
N SER A 104 -19.42 10.19 6.54
CA SER A 104 -18.05 9.88 6.97
C SER A 104 -17.16 9.28 5.86
N SER A 105 -17.75 8.67 4.82
CA SER A 105 -17.00 8.15 3.68
C SER A 105 -16.69 9.23 2.63
N LEU A 106 -17.38 10.36 2.67
CA LEU A 106 -17.12 11.49 1.80
C LEU A 106 -15.83 12.23 2.23
N PRO A 107 -15.09 12.85 1.29
CA PRO A 107 -13.87 13.59 1.57
C PRO A 107 -14.14 14.99 2.16
N LEU A 108 -15.08 15.07 3.12
CA LEU A 108 -15.51 16.33 3.76
C LEU A 108 -14.72 16.64 5.04
N GLY A 109 -13.78 15.76 5.43
CA GLY A 109 -12.99 15.93 6.64
C GLY A 109 -13.79 15.75 7.94
N HIS A 110 -14.99 15.16 7.87
CA HIS A 110 -15.87 14.97 9.02
C HIS A 110 -16.24 13.50 9.16
N ASN A 111 -15.79 12.87 10.26
CA ASN A 111 -16.10 11.47 10.57
C ASN A 111 -17.06 11.41 11.76
N GLN A 112 -18.24 10.82 11.53
CA GLN A 112 -19.31 10.59 12.51
C GLN A 112 -19.31 9.16 13.07
N ILE A 113 -18.44 8.29 12.55
CA ILE A 113 -18.34 6.90 12.97
C ILE A 113 -17.26 6.74 14.04
N GLU A 114 -17.67 6.35 15.24
CA GLU A 114 -16.80 6.19 16.42
C GLU A 114 -16.11 4.82 16.48
N ILE A 115 -15.92 4.16 15.34
CA ILE A 115 -15.20 2.89 15.26
C ILE A 115 -13.75 3.20 14.87
N GLN A 116 -12.86 3.16 15.85
CA GLN A 116 -11.45 3.49 15.66
C GLN A 116 -10.56 2.25 15.82
N ARG A 117 -9.49 2.20 15.03
CA ARG A 117 -8.41 1.21 15.12
C ARG A 117 -7.09 1.95 15.27
N GLY A 118 -6.26 1.47 16.18
CA GLY A 118 -4.91 1.99 16.37
C GLY A 118 -3.99 1.45 15.28
N LEU A 119 -3.42 2.33 14.47
CA LEU A 119 -2.45 1.99 13.43
C LEU A 119 -1.17 2.79 13.62
N THR A 120 -0.05 2.22 13.20
CA THR A 120 1.21 2.96 13.10
C THR A 120 1.20 3.90 11.90
N THR A 121 2.18 4.81 11.86
CA THR A 121 2.34 5.75 10.74
C THR A 121 2.49 5.01 9.41
N SER A 122 3.36 4.01 9.38
CA SER A 122 3.62 3.19 8.19
C SER A 122 2.36 2.47 7.70
N SER A 123 1.59 1.85 8.61
CA SER A 123 0.34 1.20 8.26
C SER A 123 -0.74 2.19 7.79
N THR A 124 -0.77 3.39 8.37
CA THR A 124 -1.72 4.44 7.97
C THR A 124 -1.39 4.98 6.57
N ALA A 125 -0.10 5.10 6.24
CA ALA A 125 0.35 5.62 4.95
C ALA A 125 -0.09 4.77 3.75
N ILE A 126 -0.31 3.46 3.93
CA ILE A 126 -0.83 2.56 2.90
C ILE A 126 -2.20 3.01 2.38
N PHE A 127 -3.03 3.62 3.26
CA PHE A 127 -4.37 4.10 2.90
C PHE A 127 -4.36 5.43 2.15
N VAL A 128 -3.22 6.11 2.04
CA VAL A 128 -3.12 7.34 1.26
C VAL A 128 -2.95 6.92 -0.22
N PRO A 129 -3.92 7.22 -1.10
CA PRO A 129 -3.96 6.72 -2.48
C PRO A 129 -2.86 7.31 -3.40
N PHE A 130 -1.86 7.99 -2.84
CA PHE A 130 -0.81 8.70 -3.55
C PHE A 130 0.60 8.19 -3.23
N THR A 131 0.73 7.01 -2.63
CA THR A 131 2.07 6.43 -2.39
C THR A 131 2.78 6.07 -3.69
N THR A 132 2.04 5.77 -4.75
CA THR A 132 2.59 5.60 -6.10
C THR A 132 2.44 6.88 -6.91
N GLN A 133 3.55 7.57 -7.14
CA GLN A 133 3.60 8.62 -8.15
C GLN A 133 3.45 7.98 -9.54
N GLU A 134 2.40 8.37 -10.25
CA GLU A 134 2.20 7.95 -11.63
C GLU A 134 2.73 9.01 -12.59
N LEU A 135 3.53 8.57 -13.56
CA LEU A 135 4.02 9.42 -14.63
C LEU A 135 3.16 9.16 -15.89
N PHE A 136 2.02 9.84 -15.95
CA PHE A 136 1.03 9.70 -17.01
C PHE A 136 0.56 11.07 -17.50
N GLN A 137 1.02 11.49 -18.67
CA GLN A 137 0.56 12.69 -19.35
C GLN A 137 -0.64 12.35 -20.25
N ARG A 138 -1.73 13.12 -20.10
CA ARG A 138 -3.00 12.91 -20.85
C ARG A 138 -3.09 13.73 -22.13
N GLU A 139 -2.32 14.80 -22.22
CA GLU A 139 -2.38 15.79 -23.30
C GLU A 139 -1.04 15.80 -24.04
N GLY A 140 -1.06 16.20 -25.31
CA GLY A 140 0.11 16.19 -26.19
C GLY A 140 0.34 14.83 -26.85
N GLU A 141 1.61 14.54 -27.15
CA GLU A 141 2.06 13.34 -27.86
C GLU A 141 2.91 12.44 -26.94
N PRO A 142 2.34 11.89 -25.84
CA PRO A 142 3.10 11.11 -24.88
C PRO A 142 3.57 9.77 -25.47
N LEU A 143 4.84 9.44 -25.24
CA LEU A 143 5.45 8.18 -25.66
C LEU A 143 5.28 7.12 -24.57
N TYR A 144 5.12 5.86 -24.98
CA TYR A 144 5.04 4.72 -24.06
C TYR A 144 6.43 4.28 -23.58
N TYR A 145 6.64 4.27 -22.26
CA TYR A 145 7.91 3.87 -21.63
C TYR A 145 7.86 2.53 -20.90
N GLY A 146 6.68 1.99 -20.61
CA GLY A 146 6.55 0.70 -19.92
C GLY A 146 5.43 0.70 -18.88
N LEU A 147 5.55 -0.20 -17.92
CA LEU A 147 4.66 -0.28 -16.77
C LEU A 147 5.39 0.17 -15.51
N ASN A 148 4.66 0.86 -14.64
CA ASN A 148 5.10 1.16 -13.29
C ASN A 148 5.24 -0.16 -12.51
N ALA A 149 6.41 -0.43 -11.95
CA ALA A 149 6.69 -1.69 -11.26
C ALA A 149 5.87 -1.91 -9.97
N LEU A 150 5.34 -0.83 -9.37
CA LEU A 150 4.55 -0.91 -8.13
C LEU A 150 3.05 -1.03 -8.43
N SER A 151 2.54 -0.23 -9.36
CA SER A 151 1.10 -0.15 -9.64
C SER A 151 0.65 -0.95 -10.86
N ASN A 152 1.59 -1.40 -11.71
CA ASN A 152 1.34 -1.97 -13.04
C ASN A 152 0.55 -1.05 -13.99
N ASN A 153 0.48 0.25 -13.70
CA ASN A 153 -0.11 1.24 -14.61
C ASN A 153 0.86 1.62 -15.74
N LEU A 154 0.33 2.11 -16.85
CA LEU A 154 1.12 2.57 -18.00
C LEU A 154 1.94 3.82 -17.64
N ILE A 155 3.18 3.86 -18.10
CA ILE A 155 4.02 5.06 -18.12
C ILE A 155 3.93 5.67 -19.51
N MET A 156 3.25 6.81 -19.60
CA MET A 156 3.02 7.57 -20.83
C MET A 156 3.54 9.00 -20.63
N VAL A 157 4.60 9.38 -21.34
CA VAL A 157 5.22 10.71 -21.14
C VAL A 157 5.86 11.23 -22.41
N ASP A 158 5.71 12.53 -22.67
CA ASP A 158 6.59 13.31 -23.54
C ASP A 158 7.65 13.99 -22.66
N ARG A 159 8.92 13.60 -22.83
CA ARG A 159 10.03 14.18 -22.06
C ARG A 159 10.26 15.65 -22.39
N LYS A 160 9.88 16.13 -23.58
CA LYS A 160 10.04 17.54 -23.98
C LYS A 160 9.24 18.48 -23.08
N ALA A 161 8.14 17.99 -22.51
CA ALA A 161 7.30 18.73 -21.57
C ALA A 161 7.77 18.62 -20.09
N LEU A 162 8.81 17.82 -19.81
CA LEU A 162 9.38 17.69 -18.47
C LEU A 162 10.49 18.73 -18.23
N LYS A 163 10.88 18.91 -16.96
CA LYS A 163 11.98 19.81 -16.58
C LYS A 163 13.32 19.47 -17.26
N ASN A 164 13.53 18.21 -17.60
CA ASN A 164 14.70 17.74 -18.33
C ASN A 164 14.23 16.80 -19.45
N PRO A 165 14.47 17.16 -20.74
CA PRO A 165 14.04 16.35 -21.87
C PRO A 165 14.95 15.15 -22.16
N ASN A 166 16.13 15.10 -21.54
CA ASN A 166 17.14 14.08 -21.82
C ASN A 166 16.75 12.72 -21.21
N GLY A 167 17.10 11.65 -21.92
CA GLY A 167 16.95 10.28 -21.45
C GLY A 167 18.28 9.54 -21.38
N LEU A 168 18.35 8.55 -20.49
CA LEU A 168 19.51 7.68 -20.34
C LEU A 168 19.05 6.23 -20.18
N ILE A 169 19.53 5.35 -21.05
CA ILE A 169 19.25 3.91 -20.99
C ILE A 169 20.55 3.18 -20.61
N LEU A 170 20.59 2.65 -19.40
CA LEU A 170 21.72 1.88 -18.87
C LEU A 170 21.35 0.41 -18.71
N GLY A 171 22.31 -0.48 -18.93
CA GLY A 171 22.12 -1.90 -18.68
C GLY A 171 23.31 -2.73 -19.12
N THR A 172 23.47 -3.91 -18.50
CA THR A 172 24.49 -4.89 -18.87
C THR A 172 24.20 -5.51 -20.25
N PRO A 173 25.17 -6.18 -20.90
CA PRO A 173 24.90 -6.95 -22.11
C PRO A 173 23.76 -7.97 -21.89
N GLY A 174 22.79 -8.02 -22.81
CA GLY A 174 21.61 -8.89 -22.71
C GLY A 174 20.43 -8.35 -21.89
N SER A 175 20.54 -7.20 -21.24
CA SER A 175 19.46 -6.60 -20.42
C SER A 175 18.32 -5.93 -21.20
N GLY A 176 18.37 -5.92 -22.53
CA GLY A 176 17.36 -5.26 -23.36
C GLY A 176 17.56 -3.76 -23.58
N LYS A 177 18.77 -3.22 -23.32
CA LYS A 177 19.14 -1.82 -23.60
C LYS A 177 18.86 -1.41 -25.05
N SER A 178 19.44 -2.13 -26.02
CA SER A 178 19.26 -1.81 -27.44
C SER A 178 17.81 -1.98 -27.87
N PHE A 179 17.10 -3.00 -27.36
CA PHE A 179 15.66 -3.16 -27.62
C PHE A 179 14.84 -1.95 -27.13
N SER A 180 15.11 -1.47 -25.92
CA SER A 180 14.44 -0.30 -25.35
C SER A 180 14.71 0.97 -26.15
N ALA A 181 15.97 1.18 -26.57
CA ALA A 181 16.35 2.31 -27.41
C ALA A 181 15.66 2.26 -28.79
N LYS A 182 15.66 1.10 -29.45
CA LYS A 182 14.97 0.89 -30.75
C LYS A 182 13.47 1.18 -30.65
N ARG A 183 12.83 0.73 -29.57
CA ARG A 183 11.41 1.02 -29.30
C ARG A 183 11.16 2.51 -29.12
N GLU A 184 12.02 3.20 -28.38
CA GLU A 184 11.89 4.65 -28.17
C GLU A 184 12.04 5.43 -29.48
N ILE A 185 13.05 5.07 -30.30
CA ILE A 185 13.27 5.64 -31.64
C ILE A 185 12.03 5.43 -32.53
N ALA A 186 11.52 4.20 -32.61
CA ALA A 186 10.34 3.89 -33.42
C ALA A 186 9.09 4.63 -32.94
N ASN A 187 8.88 4.73 -31.62
CA ASN A 187 7.75 5.48 -31.07
C ASN A 187 7.86 6.98 -31.39
N ALA A 188 9.03 7.58 -31.23
CA ALA A 188 9.25 8.97 -31.60
C ALA A 188 8.96 9.20 -33.08
N PHE A 189 9.50 8.35 -33.96
CA PHE A 189 9.28 8.44 -35.42
C PHE A 189 7.79 8.36 -35.81
N LEU A 190 7.01 7.52 -35.14
CA LEU A 190 5.60 7.29 -35.50
C LEU A 190 4.65 8.33 -34.91
N ILE A 191 5.00 8.89 -33.74
CA ILE A 191 4.07 9.70 -32.94
C ILE A 191 4.40 11.18 -33.04
N THR A 192 5.67 11.55 -33.25
CA THR A 192 6.13 12.93 -33.30
C THR A 192 6.65 13.31 -34.69
N GLN A 193 6.88 14.60 -34.91
CA GLN A 193 7.54 15.14 -36.11
C GLN A 193 9.02 15.45 -35.86
N ASP A 194 9.64 14.78 -34.88
CA ASP A 194 11.01 15.06 -34.48
C ASP A 194 12.03 14.47 -35.46
N ASP A 195 13.13 15.19 -35.69
CA ASP A 195 14.28 14.67 -36.43
C ASP A 195 15.07 13.68 -35.57
N ILE A 196 15.39 12.51 -36.13
CA ILE A 196 16.10 11.45 -35.42
C ILE A 196 17.51 11.30 -36.00
N THR A 197 18.52 11.52 -35.15
CA THR A 197 19.92 11.27 -35.50
C THR A 197 20.48 10.16 -34.61
N ILE A 198 21.08 9.14 -35.23
CA ILE A 198 21.65 7.98 -34.53
C ILE A 198 23.15 7.92 -34.81
N CYS A 199 23.96 7.89 -33.75
CA CYS A 199 25.39 7.61 -33.82
C CYS A 199 25.62 6.18 -33.36
N ASP A 200 25.84 5.28 -34.31
CA ASP A 200 25.88 3.84 -34.07
C ASP A 200 27.17 3.22 -34.66
N PRO A 201 28.27 3.17 -33.88
CA PRO A 201 29.50 2.56 -34.33
C PRO A 201 29.42 1.03 -34.47
N GLU A 202 28.42 0.39 -33.87
CA GLU A 202 28.26 -1.07 -33.86
C GLU A 202 27.30 -1.57 -34.96
N GLY A 203 26.56 -0.67 -35.60
CA GLY A 203 25.63 -0.99 -36.68
C GLY A 203 24.35 -1.70 -36.21
N GLU A 204 24.04 -1.69 -34.90
CA GLU A 204 22.86 -2.33 -34.33
C GLU A 204 21.53 -1.69 -34.80
N TYR A 205 21.52 -0.41 -35.14
CA TYR A 205 20.33 0.40 -35.46
C TYR A 205 20.11 0.61 -36.95
N TYR A 206 21.03 0.16 -37.81
CA TYR A 206 20.91 0.29 -39.27
C TYR A 206 19.55 -0.16 -39.85
N PRO A 207 18.90 -1.26 -39.38
CA PRO A 207 17.61 -1.67 -39.93
C PRO A 207 16.42 -0.75 -39.62
N LEU A 208 16.59 0.25 -38.75
CA LEU A 208 15.54 1.20 -38.36
C LEU A 208 15.55 2.49 -39.18
N VAL A 209 16.59 2.73 -39.98
CA VAL A 209 16.83 3.96 -40.74
C VAL A 209 16.80 3.70 -42.23
#